data_AF-A0A554JXY0-F1
#
_entry.id   AF-A0A554JXY0-F1
#
_cell.length_a   1.000
_cell.length_b   1.000
_cell.length_c   1.000
_cell.angle_alpha   90.00
_cell.angle_beta   90.00
_cell.angle_gamma   90.00
#
_symmetry.space_group_name_H-M   'P 1'
#
loop_
_entity.id
_entity.type
_entity.pdbx_description
1 polymer ?
#
loop_
_entity_poly.entity_id
_entity_poly.type
_entity_poly.pdbx_seq_one_letter_code
_entity_poly.pdbx_strand_id
1 'polypeptide(L)'
;MGGSRKNDCPQSFFLAARRAFTWYTQKDMKRPVRLSASTLSVLLDCPRCFWLQVNENLRRPQGPFPSLPSGIDAVLKAAMDEHRERGELPPELAGTVRGALFPDQRQLNRWRDSLRGDLRYADATLGVEVVGGIDDLLVENDRLTPLDFKTRGFPVKEDTHAHYEHQLDLYAWLFTKLKRGVSGRGVLLFFSPVAYEGQGVVRFRIEPVVVETDLQRAAALLQRAVKVLRGPVPNRHADCAFCHFATSRVAHDAGE
;
A
#
# COMPACT_ATOMS: atom_id res chain seq x y z
N MET A 1 23.18 14.24 -67.55
CA MET A 1 22.32 14.92 -66.56
C MET A 1 21.41 13.85 -65.97
N GLY A 2 21.68 13.12 -64.87
CA GLY A 2 22.25 13.51 -63.58
C GLY A 2 21.18 14.24 -62.77
N GLY A 3 20.52 13.71 -61.73
CA GLY A 3 20.63 12.45 -61.02
C GLY A 3 19.43 12.20 -60.08
N SER A 4 19.31 10.95 -59.62
CA SER A 4 18.33 10.44 -58.65
C SER A 4 18.58 10.99 -57.24
N ARG A 5 17.54 11.53 -56.57
CA ARG A 5 17.61 11.90 -55.15
C ARG A 5 17.17 10.72 -54.29
N LYS A 6 18.12 10.20 -53.51
CA LYS A 6 17.96 9.18 -52.49
C LYS A 6 17.26 9.75 -51.27
N ASN A 7 16.47 8.89 -50.61
CA ASN A 7 15.87 9.09 -49.31
C ASN A 7 16.98 9.22 -48.25
N ASP A 8 17.18 10.41 -47.71
CA ASP A 8 17.99 10.62 -46.51
C ASP A 8 17.09 10.60 -45.28
N CYS A 9 17.03 9.43 -44.62
CA CYS A 9 16.59 9.33 -43.24
C CYS A 9 17.73 9.86 -42.35
N PRO A 10 17.52 10.88 -41.52
CA PRO A 10 18.61 11.48 -40.75
C PRO A 10 19.14 10.49 -39.71
N GLN A 11 20.43 10.16 -39.84
CA GLN A 11 21.21 9.29 -38.94
C GLN A 11 21.33 9.83 -37.49
N SER A 12 20.70 10.96 -37.16
CA SER A 12 20.71 11.55 -35.82
C SER A 12 19.84 10.81 -34.80
N PHE A 13 18.90 9.96 -35.23
CA PHE A 13 18.02 9.21 -34.32
C PHE A 13 18.71 8.00 -33.66
N PHE A 14 19.74 7.42 -34.29
CA PHE A 14 20.38 6.21 -33.75
C PHE A 14 21.45 6.49 -32.69
N LEU A 15 22.00 7.71 -32.63
CA LEU A 15 23.02 8.05 -31.63
C LEU A 15 22.41 8.44 -30.26
N ALA A 16 21.18 8.97 -30.25
CA ALA A 16 20.45 9.31 -29.02
C ALA A 16 20.01 8.04 -28.25
N ALA A 17 19.58 6.99 -28.98
CA ALA A 17 19.17 5.72 -28.39
C ALA A 17 20.34 4.96 -27.73
N ARG A 18 21.53 5.02 -28.32
CA ARG A 18 22.74 4.40 -27.74
C ARG A 18 23.28 5.14 -26.52
N ARG A 19 23.09 6.47 -26.44
CA ARG A 19 23.39 7.23 -25.21
C ARG A 19 22.35 6.99 -24.12
N ALA A 20 21.06 6.81 -24.44
CA ALA A 20 20.05 6.53 -23.41
C ALA A 20 20.24 5.16 -22.72
N PHE A 21 20.81 4.17 -23.43
CA PHE A 21 21.00 2.82 -22.89
C PHE A 21 22.13 2.72 -21.85
N THR A 22 23.14 3.58 -21.92
CA THR A 22 24.31 3.57 -21.01
C THR A 22 24.13 4.37 -19.72
N TRP A 23 23.10 5.22 -19.61
CA TRP A 23 22.80 5.98 -18.38
C TRP A 23 21.89 5.23 -17.43
N TYR A 24 21.30 4.11 -17.87
CA TYR A 24 20.39 3.29 -17.08
C TYR A 24 21.10 2.18 -16.29
N THR A 25 22.42 2.12 -16.35
CA THR A 25 23.22 1.23 -15.51
C THR A 25 23.73 2.03 -14.31
N GLN A 26 23.11 1.77 -13.16
CA GLN A 26 23.40 2.35 -11.83
C GLN A 26 22.96 3.81 -11.64
N LYS A 27 21.65 4.04 -11.53
CA LYS A 27 21.14 5.18 -10.76
C LYS A 27 21.53 4.91 -9.30
N ASP A 28 22.62 5.53 -8.84
CA ASP A 28 23.02 5.50 -7.43
C ASP A 28 21.85 5.98 -6.58
N MET A 29 21.16 5.03 -5.96
CA MET A 29 20.08 5.29 -5.02
C MET A 29 20.70 5.90 -3.75
N LYS A 30 20.98 7.21 -3.76
CA LYS A 30 21.58 7.94 -2.61
C LYS A 30 20.77 7.78 -1.31
N ARG A 31 19.53 7.28 -1.38
CA ARG A 31 18.71 6.83 -0.25
C ARG A 31 17.92 5.57 -0.65
N PRO A 32 17.74 4.60 0.25
CA PRO A 32 16.92 3.42 -0.04
C PRO A 32 15.50 3.83 -0.40
N VAL A 33 14.91 3.16 -1.40
CA VAL A 33 13.52 3.40 -1.79
C VAL A 33 12.60 3.05 -0.63
N ARG A 34 11.75 3.99 -0.20
CA ARG A 34 10.73 3.69 0.80
C ARG A 34 9.53 2.99 0.17
N LEU A 35 9.21 1.79 0.63
CA LEU A 35 8.05 1.00 0.21
C LEU A 35 7.09 0.83 1.39
N SER A 36 5.81 1.14 1.17
CA SER A 36 4.71 0.96 2.13
C SER A 36 3.60 0.13 1.50
N ALA A 37 2.65 -0.36 2.31
CA ALA A 37 1.46 -1.06 1.79
C ALA A 37 0.72 -0.23 0.72
N SER A 38 0.53 1.08 0.97
CA SER A 38 -0.08 2.00 0.01
C SER A 38 0.73 2.16 -1.29
N THR A 39 2.06 2.18 -1.20
CA THR A 39 2.94 2.24 -2.37
C THR A 39 2.88 0.94 -3.18
N LEU A 40 2.79 -0.21 -2.50
CA LEU A 40 2.65 -1.51 -3.14
C LEU A 40 1.25 -1.70 -3.75
N SER A 41 0.20 -1.11 -3.19
CA SER A 41 -1.12 -1.08 -3.83
C SER A 41 -1.07 -0.41 -5.20
N VAL A 42 -0.28 0.65 -5.38
CA VAL A 42 -0.08 1.30 -6.69
C VAL A 42 0.59 0.34 -7.69
N LEU A 43 1.53 -0.49 -7.24
CA LEU A 43 2.16 -1.52 -8.07
C LEU A 43 1.17 -2.60 -8.50
N LEU A 44 0.34 -3.07 -7.57
CA LEU A 44 -0.69 -4.08 -7.84
C LEU A 44 -1.69 -3.58 -8.88
N ASP A 45 -2.06 -2.30 -8.79
CA ASP A 45 -3.00 -1.66 -9.71
C ASP A 45 -2.36 -1.28 -11.07
N CYS A 46 -1.17 -0.65 -11.07
CA CYS A 46 -0.46 -0.34 -12.31
C CYS A 46 1.07 -0.22 -12.11
N PRO A 47 1.86 -1.17 -12.65
CA PRO A 47 3.32 -1.13 -12.56
C PRO A 47 3.96 0.13 -13.14
N ARG A 48 3.39 0.69 -14.23
CA ARG A 48 3.88 1.94 -14.83
C ARG A 48 3.70 3.12 -13.90
N CYS A 49 2.52 3.29 -13.30
CA CYS A 49 2.27 4.36 -12.33
C CYS A 49 3.17 4.23 -11.11
N PHE A 50 3.39 3.01 -10.63
CA PHE A 50 4.32 2.75 -9.53
C PHE A 50 5.75 3.14 -9.89
N TRP A 51 6.25 2.73 -11.06
CA TRP A 51 7.58 3.11 -11.55
C TRP A 51 7.73 4.64 -11.63
N LEU A 52 6.75 5.32 -12.24
CA LEU A 52 6.75 6.79 -12.38
C LEU A 52 6.71 7.51 -11.03
N GLN A 53 5.87 7.03 -10.10
CA GLN A 53 5.75 7.60 -8.76
C GLN A 53 7.05 7.51 -7.96
N VAL A 54 7.77 6.40 -8.07
CA VAL A 54 8.98 6.15 -7.25
C VAL A 54 10.24 6.70 -7.91
N ASN A 55 10.44 6.44 -9.21
CA ASN A 55 11.69 6.79 -9.89
C ASN A 55 11.72 8.23 -10.39
N GLU A 56 10.57 8.80 -10.73
CA GLU A 56 10.43 10.14 -11.33
C GLU A 56 9.61 11.10 -10.45
N ASN A 57 9.14 10.65 -9.28
CA ASN A 57 8.24 11.41 -8.41
C ASN A 57 6.96 11.90 -9.13
N LEU A 58 6.54 11.20 -10.19
CA LEU A 58 5.34 11.51 -10.97
C LEU A 58 4.16 10.68 -10.45
N ARG A 59 3.41 11.28 -9.53
CA ARG A 59 2.24 10.66 -8.91
C ARG A 59 1.01 10.79 -9.80
N ARG A 60 0.08 9.84 -9.64
CA ARG A 60 -1.27 9.96 -10.20
C ARG A 60 -1.92 11.25 -9.67
N PRO A 61 -2.69 11.99 -10.47
CA PRO A 61 -3.53 13.07 -9.97
C PRO A 61 -4.40 12.56 -8.82
N GLN A 62 -4.42 13.29 -7.70
CA GLN A 62 -5.23 12.94 -6.53
C GLN A 62 -6.29 14.03 -6.34
N GLY A 63 -7.53 13.60 -6.09
CA GLY A 63 -8.58 14.49 -5.60
C GLY A 63 -8.35 14.87 -4.14
N PRO A 64 -9.23 15.71 -3.55
CA PRO A 64 -9.19 15.97 -2.12
C PRO A 64 -9.31 14.64 -1.36
N PHE A 65 -8.42 14.41 -0.40
CA PHE A 65 -8.49 13.22 0.43
C PHE A 65 -9.73 13.32 1.32
N PRO A 66 -10.58 12.27 1.38
CA PRO A 66 -11.80 12.35 2.18
C PRO A 66 -11.42 12.40 3.66
N SER A 67 -11.77 13.50 4.34
CA SER A 67 -11.47 13.68 5.77
C SER A 67 -12.31 12.78 6.68
N LEU A 68 -13.48 12.35 6.22
CA LEU A 68 -14.41 11.54 7.00
C LEU A 68 -13.84 10.15 7.37
N PRO A 69 -13.34 9.31 6.44
CA PRO A 69 -12.69 8.05 6.79
C PRO A 69 -11.54 8.22 7.79
N SER A 70 -10.71 9.26 7.63
CA SER A 70 -9.61 9.52 8.57
C SER A 70 -10.08 9.97 9.95
N GLY A 71 -11.15 10.76 10.01
CA GLY A 71 -11.77 11.14 11.27
C GLY A 71 -12.36 9.94 12.00
N ILE A 72 -13.07 9.07 11.27
CA ILE A 72 -13.62 7.82 11.82
C ILE A 72 -12.48 6.93 12.32
N ASP A 73 -11.44 6.73 11.51
CA ASP A 73 -10.25 5.96 11.89
C ASP A 73 -9.61 6.44 13.19
N ALA A 74 -9.44 7.76 13.36
CA ALA A 74 -8.89 8.34 14.59
C ALA A 74 -9.78 8.06 15.82
N VAL A 75 -11.10 8.18 15.68
CA VAL A 75 -12.07 7.88 16.75
C VAL A 75 -12.05 6.40 17.10
N LEU A 76 -11.99 5.51 16.11
CA LEU A 76 -11.92 4.06 16.33
C LEU A 76 -10.63 3.67 17.05
N LYS A 77 -9.48 4.25 16.66
CA LYS A 77 -8.21 4.02 17.36
C LYS A 77 -8.30 4.41 18.83
N ALA A 78 -8.90 5.56 19.13
CA ALA A 78 -9.10 6.02 20.51
C ALA A 78 -9.99 5.07 21.31
N ALA A 79 -11.11 4.60 20.72
CA ALA A 79 -12.00 3.64 21.37
C ALA A 79 -11.27 2.31 21.69
N MET A 80 -10.43 1.81 20.77
CA MET A 80 -9.60 0.63 21.03
C MET A 80 -8.56 0.87 22.13
N ASP A 81 -8.00 2.07 22.20
CA ASP A 81 -7.07 2.46 23.27
C ASP A 81 -7.75 2.43 24.65
N GLU A 82 -8.98 2.93 24.76
CA GLU A 82 -9.77 2.84 25.99
C GLU A 82 -10.05 1.39 26.42
N HIS A 83 -10.41 0.51 25.47
CA HIS A 83 -10.56 -0.92 25.75
C HIS A 83 -9.25 -1.55 26.23
N ARG A 84 -8.12 -1.19 25.61
CA ARG A 84 -6.79 -1.67 26.01
C ARG A 84 -6.40 -1.22 27.41
N GLU A 85 -6.70 0.01 27.79
CA GLU A 85 -6.45 0.53 29.14
C GLU A 85 -7.23 -0.24 30.21
N ARG A 86 -8.45 -0.70 29.88
CA ARG A 86 -9.24 -1.57 30.76
C ARG A 86 -8.84 -3.04 30.73
N GLY A 87 -7.95 -3.45 29.82
CA GLY A 87 -7.59 -4.85 29.62
C GLY A 87 -8.72 -5.68 28.98
N GLU A 88 -9.62 -5.01 28.26
CA GLU A 88 -10.80 -5.62 27.66
C GLU A 88 -10.66 -5.72 26.14
N LEU A 89 -11.35 -6.70 25.55
CA LEU A 89 -11.55 -6.77 24.11
C LEU A 89 -12.91 -6.12 23.79
N PRO A 90 -13.02 -5.30 22.73
CA PRO A 90 -14.32 -4.80 22.27
C PRO A 90 -15.31 -5.96 22.05
N PRO A 91 -16.59 -5.82 22.49
CA PRO A 91 -17.59 -6.86 22.33
C PRO A 91 -17.74 -7.35 20.88
N GLU A 92 -17.54 -6.48 19.90
CA GLU A 92 -17.64 -6.78 18.47
C GLU A 92 -16.54 -7.70 17.97
N LEU A 93 -15.41 -7.79 18.67
CA LEU A 93 -14.33 -8.70 18.36
C LEU A 93 -14.47 -10.04 19.10
N ALA A 94 -15.23 -10.07 20.20
CA ALA A 94 -15.40 -11.24 21.04
C ALA A 94 -16.02 -12.40 20.26
N GLY A 95 -15.48 -13.61 20.44
CA GLY A 95 -15.93 -14.83 19.77
C GLY A 95 -15.47 -14.99 18.31
N THR A 96 -15.01 -13.92 17.65
CA THR A 96 -14.51 -14.00 16.26
C THR A 96 -12.98 -14.00 16.19
N VAL A 97 -12.32 -13.10 16.92
CA VAL A 97 -10.84 -13.03 16.95
C VAL A 97 -10.29 -13.82 18.14
N ARG A 98 -8.97 -14.09 18.13
CA ARG A 98 -8.28 -14.69 19.29
C ARG A 98 -7.22 -13.74 19.84
N GLY A 99 -6.94 -13.91 21.13
CA GLY A 99 -6.01 -13.08 21.87
C GLY A 99 -6.65 -11.84 22.49
N ALA A 100 -5.80 -11.02 23.10
CA ALA A 100 -6.16 -9.73 23.67
C ALA A 100 -5.56 -8.59 22.84
N LEU A 101 -5.99 -7.36 23.10
CA LEU A 101 -5.31 -6.18 22.54
C LEU A 101 -3.85 -6.16 22.99
N PHE A 102 -2.94 -5.77 22.08
CA PHE A 102 -1.51 -5.69 22.38
C PHE A 102 -1.26 -4.68 23.51
N PRO A 103 -0.62 -5.07 24.63
CA PRO A 103 -0.66 -4.29 25.88
C PRO A 103 0.24 -3.05 25.89
N ASP A 104 1.30 -2.99 25.07
CA ASP A 104 2.23 -1.85 25.07
C ASP A 104 1.72 -0.72 24.16
N GLN A 105 0.91 0.18 24.73
CA GLN A 105 0.39 1.36 24.04
C GLN A 105 1.50 2.26 23.49
N ARG A 106 2.62 2.41 24.21
CA ARG A 106 3.72 3.28 23.78
C ARG A 106 4.37 2.73 22.51
N GLN A 107 4.60 1.42 22.46
CA GLN A 107 5.14 0.76 21.28
C GLN A 107 4.13 0.75 20.12
N LEU A 108 2.84 0.51 20.39
CA LEU A 108 1.80 0.59 19.37
C LEU A 108 1.74 1.98 18.73
N ASN A 109 1.80 3.05 19.53
CA ASN A 109 1.82 4.42 19.01
C ASN A 109 3.05 4.68 18.11
N ARG A 110 4.23 4.12 18.46
CA ARG A 110 5.40 4.16 17.57
C ARG A 110 5.22 3.33 16.31
N TRP A 111 4.42 2.27 16.31
CA TRP A 111 4.12 1.48 15.11
C TRP A 111 2.98 2.04 14.25
N ARG A 112 2.10 2.89 14.81
CA ARG A 112 1.05 3.63 14.10
C ARG A 112 1.64 4.75 13.21
N ASP A 113 2.72 5.40 13.64
CA ASP A 113 3.37 6.48 12.87
C ASP A 113 4.18 5.92 11.67
N SER A 114 3.56 5.85 10.50
CA SER A 114 4.23 5.40 9.26
C SER A 114 5.33 6.33 8.74
N LEU A 115 5.39 7.57 9.19
CA LEU A 115 6.35 8.57 8.71
C LEU A 115 7.65 8.50 9.51
N ARG A 116 7.53 8.53 10.84
CA ARG A 116 8.63 8.66 11.81
C ARG A 116 8.75 7.49 12.77
N GLY A 117 7.75 6.62 12.84
CA GLY A 117 7.67 5.52 13.79
C GLY A 117 8.56 4.32 13.48
N ASP A 118 8.46 3.28 14.30
CA ASP A 118 9.45 2.21 14.38
C ASP A 118 9.11 0.96 13.55
N LEU A 119 7.92 0.91 12.94
CA LEU A 119 7.49 -0.24 12.13
C LEU A 119 8.16 -0.16 10.75
N ARG A 120 9.46 -0.42 10.71
CA ARG A 120 10.28 -0.29 9.50
C ARG A 120 11.41 -1.31 9.45
N TYR A 121 11.85 -1.64 8.25
CA TYR A 121 12.97 -2.52 8.02
C TYR A 121 13.74 -2.12 6.76
N ALA A 122 15.05 -1.87 6.91
CA ALA A 122 15.95 -1.64 5.79
C ALA A 122 16.47 -2.99 5.26
N ASP A 123 16.04 -3.36 4.06
CA ASP A 123 16.53 -4.55 3.38
C ASP A 123 17.70 -4.16 2.47
N ALA A 124 18.92 -4.41 2.93
CA ALA A 124 20.14 -4.09 2.21
C ALA A 124 20.28 -4.88 0.89
N THR A 125 19.73 -6.09 0.82
CA THR A 125 19.77 -6.95 -0.37
C THR A 125 18.90 -6.36 -1.48
N LEU A 126 17.70 -5.91 -1.10
CA LEU A 126 16.75 -5.28 -2.01
C LEU A 126 17.04 -3.78 -2.24
N GLY A 127 17.82 -3.13 -1.37
CA GLY A 127 18.11 -1.70 -1.45
C GLY A 127 16.89 -0.82 -1.14
N VAL A 128 16.00 -1.29 -0.26
CA VAL A 128 14.72 -0.63 0.06
C VAL A 128 14.52 -0.51 1.57
N GLU A 129 13.80 0.52 2.01
CA GLU A 129 13.25 0.65 3.35
C GLU A 129 11.76 0.30 3.28
N VAL A 130 11.36 -0.80 3.91
CA VAL A 130 9.94 -1.16 4.05
C VAL A 130 9.41 -0.48 5.30
N VAL A 131 8.29 0.24 5.20
CA VAL A 131 7.65 0.93 6.33
C VAL A 131 6.19 0.54 6.46
N GLY A 132 5.69 0.52 7.69
CA GLY A 132 4.30 0.27 8.03
C GLY A 132 3.73 1.35 8.95
N GLY A 133 2.40 1.47 8.94
CA GLY A 133 1.62 2.22 9.91
C GLY A 133 0.39 1.40 10.21
N ILE A 134 0.42 0.67 11.31
CA ILE A 134 -0.63 -0.27 11.67
C ILE A 134 -1.75 0.43 12.44
N ASP A 135 -3.00 -0.01 12.28
CA ASP A 135 -4.11 0.57 13.05
C ASP A 135 -4.15 0.03 14.48
N ASP A 136 -4.19 -1.30 14.61
CA ASP A 136 -4.18 -2.00 15.89
C ASP A 136 -3.52 -3.39 15.80
N LEU A 137 -3.39 -4.07 16.93
CA LEU A 137 -2.67 -5.32 17.05
C LEU A 137 -3.27 -6.19 18.16
N LEU A 138 -3.51 -7.47 17.85
CA LEU A 138 -3.83 -8.48 18.86
C LEU A 138 -2.59 -9.30 19.22
N VAL A 139 -2.58 -9.85 20.43
CA VAL A 139 -1.54 -10.76 20.91
C VAL A 139 -2.13 -12.02 21.53
N GLU A 140 -1.60 -13.17 21.14
CA GLU A 140 -1.92 -14.49 21.70
C GLU A 140 -0.63 -15.32 21.76
N ASN A 141 -0.25 -15.82 22.93
CA ASN A 141 0.97 -16.61 23.13
C ASN A 141 2.23 -15.95 22.55
N ASP A 142 2.42 -14.65 22.82
CA ASP A 142 3.51 -13.80 22.28
C ASP A 142 3.56 -13.68 20.75
N ARG A 143 2.47 -14.08 20.06
CA ARG A 143 2.33 -13.94 18.60
C ARG A 143 1.39 -12.79 18.28
N LEU A 144 1.87 -11.92 17.39
CA LEU A 144 1.17 -10.72 16.96
C LEU A 144 0.22 -11.02 15.79
N THR A 145 -0.96 -10.43 15.81
CA THR A 145 -1.97 -10.50 14.72
C THR A 145 -2.32 -9.08 14.30
N PRO A 146 -1.92 -8.64 13.09
CA PRO A 146 -2.24 -7.30 12.61
C PRO A 146 -3.76 -7.10 12.49
N LEU A 147 -4.25 -5.94 12.93
CA LEU A 147 -5.65 -5.55 12.81
C LEU A 147 -5.74 -4.21 12.09
N ASP A 148 -6.53 -4.14 11.02
CA ASP A 148 -6.67 -2.97 10.15
C ASP A 148 -8.14 -2.58 9.99
N PHE A 149 -8.43 -1.28 10.13
CA PHE A 149 -9.79 -0.75 10.07
C PHE A 149 -10.19 -0.42 8.64
N LYS A 150 -11.38 -0.87 8.24
CA LYS A 150 -11.91 -0.66 6.89
C LYS A 150 -13.29 -0.01 6.96
N THR A 151 -13.33 1.31 6.83
CA THR A 151 -14.60 2.04 6.67
C THR A 151 -15.09 1.95 5.24
N ARG A 152 -16.36 1.58 5.04
CA ARG A 152 -17.01 1.46 3.74
C ARG A 152 -18.42 2.06 3.77
N GLY A 153 -18.89 2.52 2.61
CA GLY A 153 -20.26 3.01 2.46
C GLY A 153 -21.33 1.91 2.45
N PHE A 154 -20.93 0.64 2.25
CA PHE A 154 -21.81 -0.51 2.16
C PHE A 154 -21.17 -1.74 2.82
N PRO A 155 -21.98 -2.73 3.25
CA PRO A 155 -21.48 -4.00 3.78
C PRO A 155 -20.58 -4.75 2.81
N VAL A 156 -19.78 -5.65 3.33
CA VAL A 156 -18.81 -6.41 2.54
C VAL A 156 -19.52 -7.44 1.65
N LYS A 157 -19.05 -7.61 0.41
CA LYS A 157 -19.42 -8.74 -0.46
C LYS A 157 -18.38 -9.86 -0.29
N GLU A 158 -18.78 -11.11 -0.48
CA GLU A 158 -17.99 -12.31 -0.14
C GLU A 158 -16.56 -12.37 -0.74
N ASP A 159 -16.24 -11.62 -1.80
CA ASP A 159 -14.89 -11.61 -2.42
C ASP A 159 -14.06 -10.33 -2.21
N THR A 160 -14.55 -9.37 -1.42
CA THR A 160 -13.91 -8.02 -1.37
C THR A 160 -12.63 -7.95 -0.52
N HIS A 161 -12.24 -9.03 0.15
CA HIS A 161 -11.11 -9.06 1.09
C HIS A 161 -9.75 -9.16 0.41
N ALA A 162 -9.67 -9.76 -0.78
CA ALA A 162 -8.43 -10.04 -1.50
C ALA A 162 -7.56 -8.77 -1.73
N HIS A 163 -8.19 -7.61 -1.92
CA HIS A 163 -7.50 -6.34 -2.12
C HIS A 163 -6.83 -5.76 -0.87
N TYR A 164 -7.11 -6.31 0.31
CA TYR A 164 -6.59 -5.81 1.59
C TYR A 164 -5.56 -6.75 2.22
N GLU A 165 -5.45 -7.98 1.73
CA GLU A 165 -4.60 -8.98 2.35
C GLU A 165 -3.10 -8.63 2.26
N HIS A 166 -2.65 -8.03 1.16
CA HIS A 166 -1.23 -7.69 0.99
C HIS A 166 -0.73 -6.69 2.03
N GLN A 167 -1.62 -5.86 2.59
CA GLN A 167 -1.29 -4.94 3.67
C GLN A 167 -0.99 -5.72 4.97
N LEU A 168 -1.86 -6.68 5.31
CA LEU A 168 -1.68 -7.53 6.49
C LEU A 168 -0.45 -8.44 6.34
N ASP A 169 -0.21 -8.99 5.14
CA ASP A 169 1.00 -9.75 4.84
C ASP A 169 2.27 -8.91 5.07
N LEU A 170 2.26 -7.66 4.61
CA LEU A 170 3.41 -6.77 4.76
C LEU A 170 3.69 -6.47 6.24
N TYR A 171 2.64 -6.26 7.04
CA TYR A 171 2.79 -6.03 8.49
C TYR A 171 3.28 -7.28 9.20
N ALA A 172 2.71 -8.45 8.90
CA ALA A 172 3.21 -9.72 9.43
C ALA A 172 4.69 -9.93 9.05
N TRP A 173 5.05 -9.68 7.80
CA TRP A 173 6.43 -9.74 7.33
C TRP A 173 7.34 -8.76 8.09
N LEU A 174 6.94 -7.50 8.27
CA LEU A 174 7.71 -6.51 9.04
C LEU A 174 7.94 -6.97 10.48
N PHE A 175 6.92 -7.50 11.15
CA PHE A 175 7.06 -8.02 12.52
C PHE A 175 8.09 -9.16 12.60
N THR A 176 8.13 -10.06 11.62
CA THR A 176 9.18 -11.11 11.58
C THR A 176 10.58 -10.51 11.43
N LYS A 177 10.74 -9.44 10.63
CA LYS A 177 12.03 -8.74 10.48
C LYS A 177 12.44 -8.01 11.76
N LEU A 178 11.47 -7.57 12.55
CA LEU A 178 11.67 -7.00 13.89
C LEU A 178 11.81 -8.06 15.00
N LYS A 179 12.03 -9.34 14.63
CA LYS A 179 12.20 -10.46 15.57
C LYS A 179 10.99 -10.65 16.51
N ARG A 180 9.79 -10.36 16.02
CA ARG A 180 8.52 -10.62 16.73
C ARG A 180 7.82 -11.84 16.11
N GLY A 181 7.19 -12.64 16.96
CA GLY A 181 6.35 -13.75 16.52
C GLY A 181 5.05 -13.23 15.89
N VAL A 182 4.56 -13.91 14.84
CA VAL A 182 3.31 -13.54 14.16
C VAL A 182 2.36 -14.72 14.12
N SER A 183 1.06 -14.51 14.31
CA SER A 183 0.09 -15.59 14.47
C SER A 183 -0.22 -16.36 13.18
N GLY A 184 0.21 -15.85 12.02
CA GLY A 184 -0.22 -16.36 10.70
C GLY A 184 -1.60 -15.85 10.29
N ARG A 185 -2.22 -14.98 11.10
CA ARG A 185 -3.53 -14.37 10.83
C ARG A 185 -3.42 -12.86 10.78
N GLY A 186 -4.40 -12.23 10.13
CA GLY A 186 -4.70 -10.81 10.25
C GLY A 186 -6.21 -10.61 10.38
N VAL A 187 -6.60 -9.42 10.85
CA VAL A 187 -8.00 -9.06 11.03
C VAL A 187 -8.31 -7.80 10.24
N LEU A 188 -9.30 -7.87 9.36
CA LEU A 188 -9.90 -6.72 8.73
C LEU A 188 -11.18 -6.39 9.50
N LEU A 189 -11.23 -5.24 10.16
CA LEU A 189 -12.40 -4.81 10.92
C LEU A 189 -13.21 -3.82 10.07
N PHE A 190 -14.31 -4.29 9.49
CA PHE A 190 -15.14 -3.49 8.60
C PHE A 190 -16.18 -2.69 9.36
N PHE A 191 -16.34 -1.43 8.97
CA PHE A 191 -17.35 -0.52 9.49
C PHE A 191 -18.20 -0.01 8.33
N SER A 192 -19.50 -0.31 8.35
CA SER A 192 -20.45 0.21 7.36
C SER A 192 -21.68 0.84 8.04
N PRO A 193 -22.12 2.05 7.63
CA PRO A 193 -23.29 2.68 8.23
C PRO A 193 -24.56 1.89 7.90
N VAL A 194 -25.46 1.75 8.87
CA VAL A 194 -26.72 1.02 8.71
C VAL A 194 -27.96 1.82 9.09
N ALA A 195 -27.83 2.84 9.95
CA ALA A 195 -28.95 3.69 10.34
C ALA A 195 -28.47 5.07 10.83
N TYR A 196 -29.34 6.07 10.75
CA TYR A 196 -29.19 7.36 11.44
C TYR A 196 -30.23 7.45 12.55
N GLU A 197 -29.78 7.68 13.79
CA GLU A 197 -30.62 7.67 14.98
C GLU A 197 -30.99 9.08 15.47
N GLY A 198 -30.62 10.12 14.71
CA GLY A 198 -30.78 11.51 15.13
C GLY A 198 -29.55 12.04 15.86
N GLN A 199 -29.51 13.37 16.07
CA GLN A 199 -28.47 14.07 16.84
C GLN A 199 -27.02 13.76 16.42
N GLY A 200 -26.79 13.46 15.13
CA GLY A 200 -25.45 13.12 14.63
C GLY A 200 -25.02 11.67 14.89
N VAL A 201 -25.87 10.83 15.49
CA VAL A 201 -25.57 9.41 15.76
C VAL A 201 -25.84 8.57 14.51
N VAL A 202 -24.78 8.01 13.95
CA VAL A 202 -24.85 7.03 12.85
C VAL A 202 -24.49 5.67 13.42
N ARG A 203 -25.42 4.70 13.32
CA ARG A 203 -25.14 3.31 13.69
C ARG A 203 -24.32 2.66 12.61
N PHE A 204 -23.20 2.09 13.01
CA PHE A 204 -22.38 1.25 12.14
C PHE A 204 -22.62 -0.23 12.46
N ARG A 205 -22.62 -1.05 11.42
CA ARG A 205 -22.34 -2.48 11.55
C ARG A 205 -20.83 -2.68 11.56
N ILE A 206 -20.37 -3.52 12.48
CA ILE A 206 -18.97 -3.85 12.69
C ILE A 206 -18.81 -5.34 12.36
N GLU A 207 -17.95 -5.65 11.39
CA GLU A 207 -17.74 -7.01 10.89
C GLU A 207 -16.24 -7.36 10.91
N PRO A 208 -15.75 -8.09 11.92
CA PRO A 208 -14.39 -8.63 11.92
C PRO A 208 -14.27 -9.79 10.93
N VAL A 209 -13.31 -9.70 10.02
CA VAL A 209 -12.97 -10.79 9.09
C VAL A 209 -11.52 -11.21 9.33
N VAL A 210 -11.36 -12.47 9.75
CA VAL A 210 -10.06 -13.09 9.96
C VAL A 210 -9.57 -13.66 8.63
N VAL A 211 -8.37 -13.27 8.23
CA VAL A 211 -7.71 -13.78 7.02
C VAL A 211 -6.36 -14.39 7.38
N GLU A 212 -5.88 -15.31 6.54
CA GLU A 212 -4.53 -15.83 6.64
C GLU A 212 -3.53 -14.79 6.12
N THR A 213 -2.38 -14.68 6.79
CA THR A 213 -1.27 -13.83 6.34
C THR A 213 -0.19 -14.70 5.73
N ASP A 214 0.37 -14.24 4.61
CA ASP A 214 1.36 -14.96 3.83
C ASP A 214 2.65 -14.15 3.68
N LEU A 215 3.69 -14.60 4.42
CA LEU A 215 5.02 -13.99 4.39
C LEU A 215 5.72 -14.13 3.03
N GLN A 216 5.43 -15.20 2.28
CA GLN A 216 5.98 -15.43 0.95
C GLN A 216 5.34 -14.49 -0.06
N ARG A 217 4.02 -14.26 0.02
CA ARG A 217 3.35 -13.22 -0.78
C ARG A 217 3.92 -11.83 -0.55
N ALA A 218 4.14 -11.43 0.71
CA ALA A 218 4.80 -10.17 1.01
C ALA A 218 6.20 -10.09 0.39
N ALA A 219 7.02 -11.13 0.58
CA ALA A 219 8.38 -11.18 0.04
C ALA A 219 8.40 -11.12 -1.50
N ALA A 220 7.52 -11.89 -2.16
CA ALA A 220 7.38 -11.91 -3.62
C ALA A 220 6.91 -10.55 -4.16
N LEU A 221 6.00 -9.88 -3.46
CA LEU A 221 5.53 -8.55 -3.84
C LEU A 221 6.64 -7.50 -3.73
N LEU A 222 7.47 -7.56 -2.68
CA LEU A 222 8.64 -6.69 -2.52
C LEU A 222 9.68 -6.95 -3.61
N GLN A 223 9.96 -8.21 -3.94
CA GLN A 223 10.86 -8.56 -5.04
C GLN A 223 10.32 -8.07 -6.40
N ARG A 224 9.02 -8.23 -6.65
CA ARG A 224 8.36 -7.69 -7.85
C ARG A 224 8.50 -6.18 -7.92
N ALA A 225 8.29 -5.47 -6.80
CA ALA A 225 8.45 -4.03 -6.72
C ALA A 225 9.86 -3.61 -7.14
N VAL A 226 10.88 -4.21 -6.54
CA VAL A 226 12.29 -3.93 -6.86
C VAL A 226 12.63 -4.24 -8.32
N LYS A 227 12.13 -5.36 -8.85
CA LYS A 227 12.33 -5.73 -10.26
C LYS A 227 11.74 -4.66 -11.20
N VAL A 228 10.53 -4.17 -10.90
CA VAL A 228 9.91 -3.09 -11.69
C VAL A 228 10.74 -1.82 -11.59
N LEU A 229 11.13 -1.39 -10.39
CA LEU A 229 11.89 -0.15 -10.19
C LEU A 229 13.25 -0.14 -10.87
N ARG A 230 13.93 -1.29 -10.93
CA ARG A 230 15.25 -1.42 -11.56
C ARG A 230 15.17 -1.66 -13.07
N GLY A 231 14.00 -2.05 -13.58
CA GLY A 231 13.75 -2.27 -15.00
C GLY A 231 13.43 -0.98 -15.75
N PRO A 232 13.31 -1.06 -17.09
CA PRO A 232 12.82 0.07 -17.89
C PRO A 232 11.39 0.43 -17.49
N VAL A 233 10.96 1.66 -17.85
CA VAL A 233 9.59 2.11 -17.59
C VAL A 233 8.57 1.10 -18.17
N PRO A 234 7.66 0.53 -17.36
CA PRO A 234 6.68 -0.43 -17.87
C PRO A 234 5.75 0.16 -18.92
N ASN A 235 5.25 -0.69 -19.82
CA ASN A 235 4.22 -0.30 -20.79
C ASN A 235 2.96 0.22 -20.10
N ARG A 236 2.16 0.99 -20.83
CA ARG A 236 0.86 1.47 -20.35
C ARG A 236 -0.04 0.26 -20.06
N HIS A 237 -0.75 0.32 -18.94
CA HIS A 237 -1.69 -0.71 -18.57
C HIS A 237 -3.07 -0.36 -19.15
N ALA A 238 -3.69 -1.28 -19.89
CA ALA A 238 -4.93 -1.01 -20.63
C ALA A 238 -6.07 -0.57 -19.71
N ASP A 239 -6.23 -1.25 -18.57
CA ASP A 239 -7.32 -0.96 -17.62
C ASP A 239 -7.00 0.17 -16.63
N CYS A 240 -5.83 0.80 -16.76
CA CYS A 240 -5.44 1.89 -15.86
C CYS A 240 -6.01 3.22 -16.37
N ALA A 241 -7.05 3.72 -15.69
CA ALA A 241 -7.69 5.00 -16.01
C ALA A 241 -6.69 6.17 -16.11
N PHE A 242 -5.61 6.16 -15.32
CA PHE A 242 -4.56 7.19 -15.37
C PHE A 242 -3.67 7.07 -16.61
N CYS A 243 -3.34 5.85 -17.04
CA CYS A 243 -2.62 5.62 -18.29
C CYS A 243 -3.47 6.03 -19.49
N HIS A 244 -4.76 5.73 -19.44
CA HIS A 244 -5.73 6.15 -20.45
C HIS A 244 -5.80 7.67 -20.53
N PHE A 245 -6.08 8.36 -19.41
CA PHE A 245 -6.15 9.82 -19.35
C PHE A 245 -4.88 10.49 -19.91
N ALA A 246 -3.69 10.04 -19.48
CA ALA A 246 -2.43 10.59 -19.98
C ALA A 246 -2.26 10.39 -21.49
N THR A 247 -2.75 9.27 -22.04
CA THR A 247 -2.69 9.00 -23.48
C THR A 247 -3.66 9.89 -24.25
N SER A 248 -4.93 9.92 -23.84
CA SER A 248 -5.96 10.73 -24.49
C SER A 248 -5.61 12.22 -24.47
N ARG A 249 -4.98 12.69 -23.38
CA ARG A 249 -4.52 14.08 -23.29
C ARG A 249 -3.41 14.40 -24.29
N VAL A 250 -2.43 13.52 -24.44
CA VAL A 250 -1.34 13.70 -25.41
C VAL A 250 -1.87 13.70 -26.84
N ALA A 251 -2.80 12.79 -27.18
CA ALA A 251 -3.42 12.76 -28.51
C ALA A 251 -4.21 14.04 -28.79
N HIS A 252 -5.07 14.46 -27.85
CA HIS A 252 -5.81 15.71 -27.96
C HIS A 252 -4.90 16.93 -28.13
N ASP A 253 -3.81 17.02 -27.34
CA ASP A 253 -2.87 18.14 -27.43
C ASP A 253 -2.02 18.11 -28.72
N ALA A 254 -1.87 16.94 -29.34
CA ALA A 254 -1.24 16.77 -30.65
C ALA A 254 -2.19 17.09 -31.83
N GLY A 255 -3.49 17.32 -31.56
CA GLY A 255 -4.50 17.58 -32.59
C GLY A 255 -4.97 16.32 -33.33
N GLU A 256 -4.79 15.14 -32.72
CA GLU A 256 -5.25 13.83 -33.23
C GLU A 256 -6.63 13.45 -32.70
#